data_AF-A0A2S7TJS2-F1
#
_entry.id   AF-A0A2S7TJS2-F1
#
_cell.length_a   1.000
_cell.length_b   1.000
_cell.length_c   1.000
_cell.angle_alpha   90.00
_cell.angle_beta   90.00
_cell.angle_gamma   90.00
#
_symmetry.space_group_name_H-M   'P 1'
#
loop_
_entity.id
_entity.type
_entity.pdbx_description
1 polymer ?
#
loop_
_entity_poly.entity_id
_entity_poly.type
_entity_poly.pdbx_seq_one_letter_code
_entity_poly.pdbx_strand_id
1 'polypeptide(L)'
;MKVKVIVLFLILLAAVYQDFPMVNYFGEIAKSPIVFLVPFFLFYLLKERKMPLTNYVKTYVVYLLYIALISLIYTIYLVVKNKSFYVFDENLLVKNIKMFFYPLCSLIFYQFIYVFLKRTSNLYYVFQAVFYLQILLVLLLIFEVNVYKTKEVFLPFLHSSTEKYWRIRLLTFESSWSGSVVVIFTFLPIFLAEYLQVSKNKRLAIYTLSVFFFFYYTLHCESKGYLFLVLISLLPMLIRYVYANKRLRYVLFILLVPIVITFVFVYNSLKEEVISQLYTSITFGTRFTGYSAALKTFLFNPFGVGFAPYIEIYTHSILDVVSSDFMQQFNLLEVKQYLESPKFLSSKTYFLII
;
A
#
# COMPACT_ATOMS: atom_id res chain seq x y z
N MET A 1 24.51 19.09 5.08
CA MET A 1 24.09 17.81 4.43
C MET A 1 24.62 17.80 3.00
N LYS A 2 25.24 16.71 2.51
CA LYS A 2 25.76 16.69 1.12
C LYS A 2 24.58 16.73 0.12
N VAL A 3 24.77 17.37 -1.03
CA VAL A 3 23.73 17.53 -2.07
C VAL A 3 23.07 16.19 -2.45
N LYS A 4 23.86 15.11 -2.59
CA LYS A 4 23.35 13.77 -2.89
C LYS A 4 22.35 13.25 -1.84
N VAL A 5 22.57 13.58 -0.57
CA VAL A 5 21.67 13.19 0.53
C VAL A 5 20.38 14.00 0.47
N ILE A 6 20.45 15.30 0.16
CA ILE A 6 19.27 16.15 -0.05
C ILE A 6 18.42 15.61 -1.19
N VAL A 7 19.04 15.30 -2.32
CA VAL A 7 18.34 14.75 -3.49
C VAL A 7 17.66 13.42 -3.15
N LEU A 8 18.38 12.47 -2.53
CA LEU A 8 17.79 11.20 -2.10
C LEU A 8 16.66 11.39 -1.08
N PHE A 9 16.83 12.29 -0.11
CA PHE A 9 15.79 12.60 0.87
C PHE A 9 14.52 13.11 0.19
N LEU A 10 14.63 14.06 -0.74
CA LEU A 10 13.46 14.60 -1.45
C LEU A 10 12.77 13.53 -2.30
N ILE A 11 13.54 12.67 -2.96
CA ILE A 11 12.98 11.57 -3.76
C ILE A 11 12.26 10.54 -2.88
N LEU A 12 12.85 10.15 -1.75
CA LEU A 12 12.22 9.23 -0.81
C LEU A 12 10.98 9.85 -0.16
N LEU A 13 11.02 11.14 0.17
CA LEU A 13 9.86 11.88 0.68
C LEU A 13 8.73 11.90 -0.36
N ALA A 14 9.05 12.21 -1.62
CA ALA A 14 8.09 12.16 -2.72
C ALA A 14 7.50 10.76 -2.92
N ALA A 15 8.29 9.70 -2.74
CA ALA A 15 7.81 8.32 -2.85
C ALA A 15 6.91 7.90 -1.67
N VAL A 16 7.16 8.40 -0.45
CA VAL A 16 6.33 8.11 0.73
C VAL A 16 5.05 8.95 0.75
N TYR A 17 5.08 10.14 0.16
CA TYR A 17 3.92 11.02 0.08
C TYR A 17 2.95 10.50 -0.98
N GLN A 18 1.82 9.94 -0.52
CA GLN A 18 0.79 9.27 -1.31
C GLN A 18 -0.60 9.91 -1.17
N ASP A 19 -0.70 11.06 -0.49
CA ASP A 19 -1.92 11.87 -0.36
C ASP A 19 -1.74 13.28 -0.91
N PHE A 20 -1.06 13.40 -2.05
CA PHE A 20 -0.67 14.69 -2.60
C PHE A 20 -1.89 15.45 -3.20
N PRO A 21 -2.12 16.73 -2.83
CA PRO A 21 -3.30 17.49 -3.28
C PRO A 21 -3.47 17.64 -4.80
N MET A 22 -2.41 17.44 -5.59
CA MET A 22 -2.49 17.50 -7.05
C MET A 22 -3.40 16.41 -7.66
N VAL A 23 -3.78 15.39 -6.89
CA VAL A 23 -4.82 14.44 -7.30
C VAL A 23 -6.14 15.12 -7.68
N ASN A 24 -6.47 16.25 -7.04
CA ASN A 24 -7.71 16.99 -7.32
C ASN A 24 -7.70 17.67 -8.71
N TYR A 25 -6.52 17.86 -9.30
CA TYR A 25 -6.35 18.50 -10.61
C TYR A 25 -6.00 17.50 -11.72
N PHE A 26 -5.15 16.51 -11.42
CA PHE A 26 -4.61 15.57 -12.40
C PHE A 26 -5.17 14.14 -12.25
N GLY A 27 -6.08 13.93 -11.30
CA GLY A 27 -6.67 12.64 -10.99
C GLY A 27 -5.75 11.71 -10.20
N GLU A 28 -6.21 10.47 -10.03
CA GLU A 28 -5.60 9.42 -9.18
C GLU A 28 -4.10 9.20 -9.37
N ILE A 29 -3.54 9.53 -10.53
CA ILE A 29 -2.11 9.34 -10.81
C ILE A 29 -1.23 10.33 -10.07
N ALA A 30 -1.76 11.49 -9.73
CA ALA A 30 -1.04 12.56 -9.04
C ALA A 30 -1.15 12.48 -7.51
N LYS A 31 -1.58 11.33 -6.95
CA LYS A 31 -1.55 11.06 -5.50
C LYS A 31 -0.14 11.08 -4.91
N SER A 32 0.89 10.91 -5.73
CA SER A 32 2.28 11.01 -5.31
C SER A 32 3.06 12.03 -6.12
N PRO A 33 3.88 12.90 -5.48
CA PRO A 33 4.73 13.85 -6.18
C PRO A 33 5.75 13.16 -7.12
N ILE A 34 6.03 11.87 -6.90
CA ILE A 34 7.02 11.12 -7.68
C ILE A 34 6.69 11.14 -9.19
N VAL A 35 5.41 11.16 -9.56
CA VAL A 35 4.97 11.14 -10.96
C VAL A 35 5.46 12.38 -11.72
N PHE A 36 5.50 13.54 -11.07
CA PHE A 36 6.03 14.77 -11.67
C PHE A 36 7.57 14.76 -11.77
N LEU A 37 8.25 13.91 -11.01
CA LEU A 37 9.70 13.75 -11.07
C LEU A 37 10.15 12.77 -12.15
N VAL A 38 9.24 11.91 -12.64
CA VAL A 38 9.54 10.88 -13.66
C VAL A 38 10.18 11.44 -14.94
N PRO A 39 9.72 12.56 -15.52
CA PRO A 39 10.39 13.14 -16.70
C PRO A 39 11.87 13.49 -16.45
N PHE A 40 12.20 14.00 -15.25
CA PHE A 40 13.58 14.31 -14.87
C PHE A 40 14.41 13.04 -14.67
N PHE A 41 13.81 11.98 -14.09
CA PHE A 41 14.46 10.68 -13.97
C PHE A 41 14.74 10.08 -15.34
N LEU A 42 13.79 10.17 -16.27
CA LEU A 42 13.97 9.71 -17.64
C LEU A 42 15.08 10.50 -18.34
N PHE A 43 15.11 11.83 -18.22
CA PHE A 43 16.18 12.64 -18.78
C PHE A 43 17.57 12.30 -18.21
N TYR A 44 17.67 12.07 -16.90
CA TYR A 44 18.89 11.60 -16.26
C TYR A 44 19.34 10.25 -16.83
N LEU A 45 18.38 9.34 -16.97
CA LEU A 45 18.59 8.00 -17.49
C LEU A 45 19.03 8.02 -18.97
N LEU A 46 18.42 8.84 -19.82
CA LEU A 46 18.78 8.97 -21.24
C LEU A 46 20.21 9.51 -21.47
N LYS A 47 20.78 10.22 -20.50
CA LYS A 47 22.18 10.67 -20.56
C LYS A 47 23.20 9.54 -20.33
N GLU A 48 22.76 8.41 -19.80
CA GLU A 48 23.65 7.28 -19.51
C GLU A 48 23.92 6.48 -20.79
N ARG A 49 25.19 6.45 -21.23
CA ARG A 49 25.61 5.79 -22.48
C ARG A 49 25.32 4.28 -22.51
N LYS A 50 25.33 3.63 -21.35
CA LYS A 50 25.04 2.20 -21.18
C LYS A 50 24.19 2.01 -19.94
N MET A 51 22.90 1.80 -20.12
CA MET A 51 22.00 1.48 -19.01
C MET A 51 22.17 0.02 -18.58
N PRO A 52 22.62 -0.25 -17.35
CA PRO A 52 22.63 -1.61 -16.83
C PRO A 52 21.18 -2.04 -16.55
N LEU A 53 20.69 -3.02 -17.31
CA LEU A 53 19.39 -3.66 -17.04
C LEU A 53 19.60 -4.89 -16.17
N THR A 54 19.06 -4.85 -14.95
CA THR A 54 19.05 -6.03 -14.06
C THR A 54 18.07 -7.07 -14.60
N ASN A 55 18.22 -8.34 -14.17
CA ASN A 55 17.26 -9.38 -14.50
C ASN A 55 15.84 -9.01 -14.04
N TYR A 56 15.69 -8.36 -12.88
CA TYR A 56 14.41 -7.85 -12.39
C TYR A 56 13.77 -6.85 -13.35
N VAL A 57 14.55 -5.89 -13.87
CA VAL A 57 14.05 -4.90 -14.83
C VAL A 57 13.63 -5.57 -16.13
N LYS A 58 14.43 -6.53 -16.63
CA LYS A 58 14.07 -7.30 -17.84
C LYS A 58 12.76 -8.06 -17.64
N THR A 59 12.63 -8.79 -16.52
CA THR A 59 11.40 -9.51 -16.17
C THR A 59 10.21 -8.57 -16.03
N TYR A 60 10.40 -7.40 -15.40
CA TYR A 60 9.34 -6.42 -15.25
C TYR A 60 8.92 -5.83 -16.60
N VAL A 61 9.85 -5.52 -17.50
CA VAL A 61 9.54 -5.09 -18.87
C VAL A 61 8.75 -6.16 -19.63
N VAL A 62 9.16 -7.43 -19.55
CA VAL A 62 8.40 -8.55 -20.16
C VAL A 62 7.00 -8.64 -19.58
N TYR A 63 6.84 -8.50 -18.26
CA TYR A 63 5.54 -8.45 -17.60
C TYR A 63 4.67 -7.28 -18.09
N LEU A 64 5.24 -6.09 -18.28
CA LEU A 64 4.49 -4.95 -18.81
C LEU A 64 4.06 -5.15 -20.27
N LEU A 65 4.93 -5.73 -21.10
CA LEU A 65 4.57 -6.10 -22.48
C LEU A 65 3.48 -7.17 -22.50
N TYR A 66 3.56 -8.17 -21.62
CA TYR A 66 2.53 -9.18 -21.45
C TYR A 66 1.19 -8.56 -21.09
N ILE A 67 1.12 -7.70 -20.06
CA ILE A 67 -0.15 -7.07 -19.68
C ILE A 67 -0.65 -6.17 -20.79
N ALA A 68 0.21 -5.39 -21.45
CA ALA A 68 -0.19 -4.54 -22.57
C ALA A 68 -0.85 -5.36 -23.69
N LEU A 69 -0.28 -6.52 -24.03
CA LEU A 69 -0.84 -7.44 -25.01
C LEU A 69 -2.20 -8.00 -24.56
N ILE A 70 -2.30 -8.50 -23.34
CA ILE A 70 -3.58 -9.00 -22.78
C ILE A 70 -4.63 -7.88 -22.77
N SER A 71 -4.24 -6.67 -22.38
CA SER A 71 -5.12 -5.49 -22.37
C SER A 71 -5.64 -5.17 -23.77
N LEU A 72 -4.79 -5.25 -24.79
CA LEU A 72 -5.18 -5.02 -26.18
C LEU A 72 -6.18 -6.09 -26.65
N ILE A 73 -5.89 -7.37 -26.42
CA ILE A 73 -6.75 -8.49 -26.80
C ILE A 73 -8.14 -8.35 -26.16
N TYR A 74 -8.19 -8.12 -24.85
CA TYR A 74 -9.46 -7.98 -24.13
C TYR A 74 -10.21 -6.70 -24.50
N THR A 75 -9.49 -5.62 -24.84
CA THR A 75 -10.13 -4.40 -25.35
C THR A 75 -10.81 -4.66 -26.69
N ILE A 76 -10.15 -5.36 -27.62
CA ILE A 76 -10.76 -5.75 -28.90
C ILE A 76 -12.00 -6.62 -28.65
N TYR A 77 -11.89 -7.61 -27.77
CA TYR A 77 -13.02 -8.47 -27.40
C TYR A 77 -14.22 -7.67 -26.87
N LEU A 78 -14.01 -6.75 -25.92
CA LEU A 78 -15.09 -5.93 -25.36
C LEU A 78 -15.66 -4.95 -26.39
N VAL A 79 -14.85 -4.37 -27.26
CA VAL A 79 -15.32 -3.47 -28.33
C VAL A 79 -16.23 -4.23 -29.30
N VAL A 80 -15.87 -5.47 -29.66
CA VAL A 80 -16.70 -6.32 -30.52
C VAL A 80 -18.01 -6.70 -29.81
N LYS A 81 -17.93 -7.09 -28.53
CA LYS A 81 -19.09 -7.48 -27.72
C LYS A 81 -20.09 -6.34 -27.51
N ASN A 82 -19.59 -5.16 -27.10
CA ASN A 82 -20.41 -4.01 -26.74
C ASN A 82 -20.71 -3.08 -27.92
N LYS A 83 -20.06 -3.31 -29.07
CA LYS A 83 -20.12 -2.45 -30.27
C LYS A 83 -19.74 -0.99 -29.99
N SER A 84 -18.93 -0.76 -28.94
CA SER A 84 -18.54 0.57 -28.47
C SER A 84 -17.16 0.54 -27.81
N PHE A 85 -16.42 1.64 -27.93
CA PHE A 85 -15.18 1.88 -27.17
C PHE A 85 -15.43 2.37 -25.75
N TYR A 86 -16.68 2.64 -25.39
CA TYR A 86 -17.08 3.17 -24.10
C TYR A 86 -17.74 2.10 -23.25
N VAL A 87 -17.26 1.97 -22.01
CA VAL A 87 -17.87 1.14 -20.97
C VAL A 87 -17.95 1.97 -19.70
N PHE A 88 -19.13 2.08 -19.10
CA PHE A 88 -19.41 2.95 -17.95
C PHE A 88 -18.89 4.39 -18.13
N ASP A 89 -19.18 4.99 -19.29
CA ASP A 89 -18.72 6.33 -19.69
C ASP A 89 -17.20 6.51 -19.81
N GLU A 90 -16.42 5.43 -19.78
CA GLU A 90 -14.97 5.48 -19.96
C GLU A 90 -14.54 4.88 -21.29
N ASN A 91 -13.71 5.61 -22.02
CA ASN A 91 -13.06 5.09 -23.21
C ASN A 91 -11.97 4.07 -22.83
N LEU A 92 -12.13 2.82 -23.26
CA LEU A 92 -11.25 1.71 -22.92
C LEU A 92 -9.80 1.94 -23.34
N LEU A 93 -9.55 2.56 -24.50
CA LEU A 93 -8.19 2.84 -24.99
C LEU A 93 -7.50 3.89 -24.11
N VAL A 94 -8.21 4.98 -23.82
CA VAL A 94 -7.69 6.05 -22.96
C VAL A 94 -7.40 5.51 -21.56
N LYS A 95 -8.28 4.66 -21.02
CA LYS A 95 -8.10 4.04 -19.70
C LYS A 95 -6.90 3.09 -19.69
N ASN A 96 -6.69 2.31 -20.75
CA ASN A 96 -5.51 1.45 -20.89
C ASN A 96 -4.21 2.25 -20.82
N ILE A 97 -4.11 3.35 -21.57
CA ILE A 97 -2.92 4.21 -21.58
C ILE A 97 -2.66 4.78 -20.19
N LYS A 98 -3.69 5.31 -19.53
CA LYS A 98 -3.58 5.88 -18.17
C LYS A 98 -3.11 4.85 -17.15
N MET A 99 -3.73 3.67 -17.15
CA MET A 99 -3.38 2.60 -16.22
C MET A 99 -1.98 2.04 -16.50
N PHE A 100 -1.54 2.00 -17.76
CA PHE A 100 -0.17 1.61 -18.14
C PHE A 100 0.89 2.60 -17.65
N PHE A 101 0.53 3.87 -17.44
CA PHE A 101 1.47 4.89 -16.98
C PHE A 101 1.97 4.64 -15.54
N TYR A 102 1.15 4.08 -14.65
CA TYR A 102 1.55 3.76 -13.27
C TYR A 102 2.74 2.79 -13.17
N PRO A 103 2.70 1.59 -13.78
CA PRO A 103 3.84 0.69 -13.76
C PRO A 103 5.02 1.23 -14.58
N LEU A 104 4.77 2.03 -15.63
CA LEU A 104 5.84 2.69 -16.37
C LEU A 104 6.61 3.70 -15.50
N CYS A 105 5.91 4.54 -14.73
CA CYS A 105 6.49 5.43 -13.74
C CYS A 105 7.32 4.65 -12.71
N SER A 106 6.79 3.51 -12.23
CA SER A 106 7.48 2.63 -11.29
C SER A 106 8.76 2.04 -11.88
N LEU A 107 8.74 1.62 -13.14
CA LEU A 107 9.91 1.12 -13.88
C LEU A 107 11.00 2.20 -14.00
N ILE A 108 10.63 3.40 -14.45
CA ILE A 108 11.56 4.52 -14.62
C ILE A 108 12.16 4.92 -13.27
N PHE A 109 11.33 5.02 -12.23
CA PHE A 109 11.77 5.32 -10.88
C PHE A 109 12.75 4.29 -10.34
N TYR A 110 12.43 2.99 -10.45
CA TYR A 110 13.32 1.91 -10.03
C TYR A 110 14.67 1.99 -10.76
N GLN A 111 14.66 2.11 -12.09
CA GLN A 111 15.87 2.16 -12.90
C GLN A 111 16.72 3.39 -12.53
N PHE A 112 16.08 4.53 -12.30
CA PHE A 112 16.76 5.73 -11.84
C PHE A 112 17.46 5.51 -10.50
N ILE A 113 16.76 4.98 -9.49
CA ILE A 113 17.36 4.69 -8.18
C ILE A 113 18.52 3.70 -8.32
N TYR A 114 18.34 2.64 -9.10
CA TYR A 114 19.39 1.64 -9.33
C TYR A 114 20.67 2.26 -9.92
N VAL A 115 20.53 3.05 -11.00
CA VAL A 115 21.66 3.72 -11.66
C VAL A 115 22.29 4.77 -10.74
N PHE A 116 21.47 5.57 -10.05
CA PHE A 116 21.93 6.60 -9.14
C PHE A 116 22.76 6.01 -7.99
N LEU A 117 22.29 4.91 -7.39
CA LEU A 117 23.00 4.22 -6.32
C LEU A 117 24.27 3.56 -6.81
N LYS A 118 24.24 2.90 -7.98
CA LYS A 118 25.42 2.28 -8.59
C LYS A 118 26.52 3.31 -8.86
N ARG A 119 26.16 4.48 -9.38
CA ARG A 119 27.11 5.59 -9.65
C ARG A 119 27.64 6.23 -8.39
N THR A 120 26.81 6.29 -7.34
CA THR A 120 27.16 6.94 -6.09
C THR A 120 28.05 6.06 -5.21
N SER A 121 27.93 4.74 -5.33
CA SER A 121 28.71 3.67 -4.67
C SER A 121 28.83 3.77 -3.14
N ASN A 122 28.11 4.70 -2.51
CA ASN A 122 28.20 4.99 -1.09
C ASN A 122 26.81 4.90 -0.45
N LEU A 123 26.54 3.74 0.13
CA LEU A 123 25.32 3.43 0.87
C LEU A 123 25.10 4.34 2.08
N TYR A 124 26.15 5.02 2.58
CA TYR A 124 26.02 5.97 3.67
C TYR A 124 25.09 7.14 3.33
N TYR A 125 25.00 7.55 2.06
CA TYR A 125 24.07 8.61 1.66
C TYR A 125 22.61 8.16 1.69
N VAL A 126 22.35 6.90 1.34
CA VAL A 126 21.02 6.29 1.47
C VAL A 126 20.65 6.20 2.94
N PHE A 127 21.57 5.69 3.76
CA PHE A 127 21.39 5.61 5.20
C PHE A 127 21.02 6.97 5.81
N GLN A 128 21.76 8.03 5.48
CA GLN A 128 21.45 9.38 5.96
C GLN A 128 20.07 9.86 5.49
N ALA A 129 19.75 9.70 4.21
CA ALA A 129 18.45 10.13 3.67
C ALA A 129 17.27 9.39 4.33
N VAL A 130 17.39 8.07 4.51
CA VAL A 130 16.39 7.24 5.19
C VAL A 130 16.23 7.65 6.65
N PHE A 131 17.33 7.89 7.36
CA PHE A 131 17.30 8.32 8.75
C PHE A 131 16.67 9.72 8.92
N TYR A 132 17.00 10.68 8.05
CA TYR A 132 16.37 12.00 8.09
C TYR A 132 14.88 11.96 7.77
N LEU A 133 14.46 11.08 6.84
CA LEU A 133 13.04 10.87 6.56
C LEU A 133 12.33 10.22 7.76
N GLN A 134 12.96 9.26 8.44
CA GLN A 134 12.44 8.70 9.68
C GLN A 134 12.23 9.78 10.75
N ILE A 135 13.19 10.69 10.95
CA ILE A 135 13.04 11.81 11.89
C ILE A 135 11.83 12.67 11.51
N LEU A 136 11.69 13.05 10.23
CA LEU A 136 10.54 13.83 9.77
C LEU A 136 9.21 13.11 10.04
N LEU A 137 9.13 11.81 9.74
CA LEU A 137 7.91 11.03 9.97
C LEU A 137 7.58 10.90 11.46
N VAL A 138 8.59 10.75 12.33
CA VAL A 138 8.39 10.74 13.79
C VAL A 138 7.86 12.08 14.27
N LEU A 139 8.40 13.21 13.78
CA LEU A 139 7.90 14.53 14.12
C LEU A 139 6.44 14.70 13.69
N LEU A 140 6.10 14.32 12.45
CA LEU A 140 4.72 14.36 11.96
C LEU A 140 3.81 13.48 12.83
N LEU A 141 4.25 12.28 13.21
CA LEU A 141 3.49 11.38 14.06
C LEU A 141 3.19 12.00 15.43
N ILE A 142 4.18 12.62 16.08
CA ILE A 142 4.00 13.29 17.38
C ILE A 142 2.93 14.38 17.29
N PHE A 143 2.95 15.19 16.24
CA PHE A 143 1.93 16.23 16.07
C PHE A 143 0.55 15.67 15.70
N GLU A 144 0.50 14.71 14.78
CA GLU A 144 -0.76 14.12 14.32
C GLU A 144 -1.49 13.37 15.45
N VAL A 145 -0.77 12.67 16.33
CA VAL A 145 -1.36 11.99 17.51
C VAL A 145 -2.08 12.97 18.43
N ASN A 146 -1.65 14.21 18.53
CA ASN A 146 -2.32 15.22 19.35
C ASN A 146 -3.60 15.78 18.69
N VAL A 147 -3.76 15.59 17.38
CA VAL A 147 -4.82 16.23 16.58
C VAL A 147 -5.84 15.21 16.04
N TYR A 148 -5.50 13.93 15.83
CA TYR A 148 -6.37 13.00 15.10
C TYR A 148 -7.72 12.73 15.79
N LYS A 149 -7.77 12.74 17.13
CA LYS A 149 -9.02 12.67 17.94
C LYS A 149 -9.74 14.02 18.09
N THR A 150 -9.15 15.05 17.52
CA THR A 150 -9.60 16.42 17.24
C THR A 150 -11.01 16.58 16.69
N LYS A 151 -11.50 17.82 16.53
CA LYS A 151 -12.30 18.18 15.36
C LYS A 151 -11.46 18.86 14.28
N GLU A 152 -10.21 19.20 14.60
CA GLU A 152 -9.28 19.87 13.70
C GLU A 152 -8.67 18.89 12.69
N VAL A 153 -8.35 19.39 11.50
CA VAL A 153 -7.66 18.63 10.46
C VAL A 153 -6.17 18.90 10.58
N PHE A 154 -5.38 17.86 10.79
CA PHE A 154 -3.92 17.98 10.82
C PHE A 154 -3.40 18.36 9.42
N LEU A 155 -2.72 19.50 9.32
CA LEU A 155 -2.07 20.02 8.10
C LEU A 155 -2.90 19.80 6.81
N PRO A 156 -4.07 20.45 6.66
CA PRO A 156 -4.99 20.17 5.55
C PRO A 156 -4.38 20.40 4.16
N PHE A 157 -3.36 21.26 4.05
CA PHE A 157 -2.62 21.50 2.81
C PHE A 157 -1.72 20.33 2.39
N LEU A 158 -1.46 19.35 3.27
CA LEU A 158 -0.71 18.14 2.97
C LEU A 158 -1.59 16.97 2.50
N HIS A 159 -2.90 17.18 2.37
CA HIS A 159 -3.84 16.10 2.10
C HIS A 159 -4.77 16.45 0.96
N SER A 160 -5.14 15.45 0.16
CA SER A 160 -6.04 15.64 -0.97
C SER A 160 -7.45 16.03 -0.55
N SER A 161 -7.92 15.50 0.57
CA SER A 161 -9.22 15.83 1.14
C SER A 161 -9.08 16.78 2.33
N THR A 162 -9.90 17.82 2.33
CA THR A 162 -10.10 18.72 3.47
C THR A 162 -10.99 18.09 4.54
N GLU A 163 -11.60 16.93 4.26
CA GLU A 163 -12.42 16.23 5.23
C GLU A 163 -11.57 15.57 6.32
N LYS A 164 -12.14 15.49 7.51
CA LYS A 164 -11.47 14.93 8.67
C LYS A 164 -11.36 13.41 8.56
N TYR A 165 -10.12 12.92 8.55
CA TYR A 165 -9.81 11.51 8.71
C TYR A 165 -9.53 11.20 10.19
N TRP A 166 -10.28 10.25 10.76
CA TRP A 166 -10.25 9.95 12.20
C TRP A 166 -9.12 9.01 12.64
N ARG A 167 -8.17 8.72 11.75
CA ARG A 167 -7.04 7.82 12.01
C ARG A 167 -5.74 8.49 11.59
N ILE A 168 -4.64 8.00 12.13
CA ILE A 168 -3.29 8.47 11.76
C ILE A 168 -2.99 8.01 10.33
N ARG A 169 -2.66 8.96 9.47
CA ARG A 169 -2.38 8.73 8.05
C ARG A 169 -1.03 9.30 7.58
N LEU A 170 -0.31 10.05 8.42
CA LEU A 170 0.99 10.66 8.10
C LEU A 170 0.96 11.40 6.75
N LEU A 171 1.64 10.87 5.73
CA LEU A 171 1.68 11.41 4.37
C LEU A 171 0.92 10.54 3.35
N THR A 172 0.07 9.64 3.82
CA THR A 172 -0.67 8.66 3.00
C THR A 172 -2.17 8.91 3.08
N PHE A 173 -2.92 8.38 2.11
CA PHE A 173 -4.37 8.56 2.06
C PHE A 173 -5.09 7.71 3.13
N GLU A 174 -4.57 6.51 3.41
CA GLU A 174 -5.14 5.56 4.39
C GLU A 174 -4.14 5.14 5.46
N SER A 175 -4.65 4.90 6.68
CA SER A 175 -3.84 4.40 7.80
C SER A 175 -3.25 3.00 7.56
N SER A 176 -3.85 2.21 6.66
CA SER A 176 -3.34 0.91 6.23
C SER A 176 -1.97 1.03 5.53
N TRP A 177 -1.81 2.06 4.70
CA TRP A 177 -0.59 2.32 3.93
C TRP A 177 0.51 2.91 4.81
N SER A 178 0.13 3.81 5.72
CA SER A 178 1.04 4.34 6.76
C SER A 178 1.74 3.24 7.54
N GLY A 179 1.04 2.15 7.87
CA GLY A 179 1.64 1.01 8.58
C GLY A 179 2.83 0.39 7.82
N SER A 180 2.73 0.26 6.50
CA SER A 180 3.82 -0.26 5.67
C SER A 180 5.02 0.68 5.64
N VAL A 181 4.77 1.99 5.54
CA VAL A 181 5.82 3.03 5.60
C VAL A 181 6.54 2.96 6.96
N VAL A 182 5.79 2.90 8.06
CA VAL A 182 6.35 2.83 9.42
C VAL A 182 7.25 1.61 9.57
N VAL A 183 6.84 0.44 9.09
CA VAL A 183 7.66 -0.79 9.13
C VAL A 183 8.96 -0.60 8.35
N ILE A 184 8.91 -0.13 7.11
CA ILE A 184 10.10 0.07 6.28
C ILE A 184 11.04 1.08 6.95
N PHE A 185 10.54 2.24 7.37
CA PHE A 185 11.34 3.29 7.98
C PHE A 185 11.71 3.05 9.45
N THR A 186 11.21 1.97 10.06
CA THR A 186 11.71 1.44 11.33
C THR A 186 12.90 0.52 11.08
N PHE A 187 12.75 -0.49 10.23
CA PHE A 187 13.73 -1.57 10.11
C PHE A 187 14.87 -1.27 9.13
N LEU A 188 14.62 -0.50 8.06
CA LEU A 188 15.67 -0.15 7.09
C LEU A 188 16.81 0.68 7.71
N PRO A 189 16.57 1.74 8.51
CA PRO A 189 17.65 2.44 9.20
C PRO A 189 18.42 1.54 10.17
N ILE A 190 17.75 0.64 10.90
CA ILE A 190 18.39 -0.35 11.80
C ILE A 190 19.33 -1.26 10.99
N PHE A 191 18.82 -1.85 9.90
CA PHE A 191 19.61 -2.72 9.03
C PHE A 191 20.83 -1.99 8.46
N LEU A 192 20.65 -0.79 7.93
CA LEU A 192 21.74 0.01 7.36
C LEU A 192 22.75 0.44 8.43
N ALA A 193 22.32 0.72 9.66
CA ALA A 193 23.21 1.08 10.76
C ALA A 193 24.15 -0.07 11.14
N GLU A 194 23.64 -1.31 11.18
CA GLU A 194 24.47 -2.49 11.45
C GLU A 194 25.34 -2.86 10.24
N TYR A 195 24.78 -2.85 9.04
CA TYR A 195 25.52 -3.19 7.82
C TYR A 195 26.70 -2.25 7.58
N LEU A 196 26.53 -0.96 7.85
CA LEU A 196 27.57 0.06 7.70
C LEU A 196 28.47 0.20 8.94
N GLN A 197 28.24 -0.58 9.99
CA GLN A 197 28.98 -0.54 11.26
C GLN A 197 29.11 0.88 11.83
N VAL A 198 27.99 1.61 11.87
CA VAL A 198 27.96 2.99 12.35
C VAL A 198 28.34 3.04 13.84
N SER A 199 28.97 4.14 14.27
CA SER A 199 29.44 4.30 15.66
C SER A 199 28.36 4.00 16.70
N LYS A 200 28.79 3.40 17.83
CA LYS A 200 27.90 2.89 18.89
C LYS A 200 26.84 3.90 19.35
N ASN A 201 27.21 5.16 19.55
CA ASN A 201 26.29 6.22 20.00
C ASN A 201 25.22 6.54 18.95
N LYS A 202 25.59 6.61 17.67
CA LYS A 202 24.64 6.83 16.58
C LYS A 202 23.71 5.63 16.42
N ARG A 203 24.26 4.41 16.51
CA ARG A 203 23.46 3.18 16.49
C ARG A 203 22.42 3.15 17.61
N LEU A 204 22.81 3.52 18.83
CA LEU A 204 21.88 3.64 19.95
C LEU A 204 20.77 4.65 19.65
N ALA A 205 21.10 5.84 19.17
CA ALA A 205 20.10 6.85 18.80
C ALA A 205 19.12 6.35 17.73
N ILE A 206 19.61 5.64 16.72
CA ILE A 206 18.79 5.03 15.66
C ILE A 206 17.85 3.97 16.24
N TYR A 207 18.34 3.14 17.16
CA TYR A 207 17.54 2.11 17.81
C TYR A 207 16.45 2.73 18.67
N THR A 208 16.80 3.71 19.50
CA THR A 208 15.84 4.43 20.32
C THR A 208 14.76 5.09 19.47
N LEU A 209 15.15 5.80 18.39
CA LEU A 209 14.20 6.45 17.50
C LEU A 209 13.31 5.44 16.76
N SER A 210 13.86 4.33 16.28
CA SER A 210 13.12 3.31 15.54
C SER A 210 12.14 2.54 16.44
N VAL A 211 12.59 2.17 17.64
CA VAL A 211 11.72 1.57 18.67
C VAL A 211 10.61 2.54 19.03
N PHE A 212 10.93 3.82 19.29
CA PHE A 212 9.93 4.84 19.57
C PHE A 212 8.92 4.95 18.42
N PHE A 213 9.38 5.09 17.17
CA PHE A 213 8.51 5.25 16.01
C PHE A 213 7.54 4.07 15.85
N PHE A 214 8.06 2.84 15.94
CA PHE A 214 7.27 1.63 15.80
C PHE A 214 6.23 1.47 16.91
N PHE A 215 6.65 1.59 18.19
CA PHE A 215 5.74 1.41 19.31
C PHE A 215 4.72 2.54 19.40
N TYR A 216 5.15 3.80 19.22
CA TYR A 216 4.27 4.96 19.31
C TYR A 216 3.20 4.91 18.22
N TYR A 217 3.58 4.58 16.96
CA TYR A 217 2.59 4.37 15.91
C TYR A 217 1.65 3.21 16.24
N THR A 218 2.20 2.06 16.66
CA THR A 218 1.41 0.84 16.92
C THR A 218 0.39 1.03 18.04
N LEU A 219 0.72 1.80 19.08
CA LEU A 219 -0.19 2.11 20.20
C LEU A 219 -1.38 2.97 19.77
N HIS A 220 -1.18 3.89 18.83
CA HIS A 220 -2.23 4.81 18.36
C HIS A 220 -2.89 4.37 17.05
N CYS A 221 -2.41 3.30 16.42
CA CYS A 221 -2.92 2.80 15.16
C CYS A 221 -4.21 2.00 15.35
N GLU A 222 -5.29 2.45 14.71
CA GLU A 222 -6.58 1.74 14.69
C GLU A 222 -6.74 0.79 13.50
N SER A 223 -5.69 0.64 12.67
CA SER A 223 -5.73 -0.26 11.51
C SER A 223 -5.60 -1.72 11.95
N LYS A 224 -6.75 -2.40 12.03
CA LYS A 224 -6.82 -3.85 12.35
C LYS A 224 -5.90 -4.69 11.47
N GLY A 225 -5.80 -4.35 10.17
CA GLY A 225 -4.95 -5.09 9.22
C GLY A 225 -3.45 -4.96 9.54
N TYR A 226 -2.99 -3.75 9.86
CA TYR A 226 -1.61 -3.53 10.28
C TYR A 226 -1.27 -4.29 11.57
N LEU A 227 -2.13 -4.19 12.59
CA LEU A 227 -1.91 -4.86 13.87
C LEU A 227 -1.85 -6.39 13.71
N PHE A 228 -2.73 -6.95 12.88
CA PHE A 228 -2.74 -8.37 12.57
C PHE A 228 -1.48 -8.83 11.83
N LEU A 229 -0.99 -8.04 10.85
CA LEU A 229 0.25 -8.32 10.15
C LEU A 229 1.47 -8.27 11.09
N VAL A 230 1.53 -7.26 11.97
CA VAL A 230 2.57 -7.16 13.00
C VAL A 230 2.55 -8.41 13.88
N LEU A 231 1.37 -8.82 14.35
CA LEU A 231 1.22 -10.03 15.16
C LEU A 231 1.74 -11.27 14.42
N ILE A 232 1.27 -11.53 13.19
CA ILE A 232 1.71 -12.68 12.38
C ILE A 232 3.22 -12.65 12.12
N SER A 233 3.80 -11.47 11.89
CA SER A 233 5.24 -11.36 11.60
C SER A 233 6.10 -11.62 12.84
N LEU A 234 5.67 -11.18 14.02
CA LEU A 234 6.43 -11.33 15.28
C LEU A 234 6.24 -12.72 15.90
N LEU A 235 5.09 -13.36 15.69
CA LEU A 235 4.73 -14.59 16.37
C LEU A 235 5.70 -15.76 16.07
N PRO A 236 6.13 -16.04 14.82
CA PRO A 236 7.15 -17.05 14.55
C PRO A 236 8.50 -16.75 15.21
N MET A 237 8.89 -15.48 15.26
CA MET A 237 10.13 -15.06 15.93
C MET A 237 10.05 -15.27 17.44
N LEU A 238 8.93 -14.88 18.06
CA LEU A 238 8.67 -15.10 19.48
C LEU A 238 8.63 -16.60 19.81
N ILE A 239 7.93 -17.41 19.00
CA ILE A 239 7.90 -18.86 19.14
C ILE A 239 9.31 -19.42 19.08
N ARG A 240 10.11 -19.06 18.07
CA ARG A 240 11.50 -19.54 17.96
C ARG A 240 12.36 -19.14 19.16
N TYR A 241 12.23 -17.91 19.65
CA TYR A 241 12.94 -17.42 20.82
C TYR A 241 12.55 -18.17 22.10
N VAL A 242 11.24 -18.39 22.29
CA VAL A 242 10.70 -19.23 23.36
C VAL A 242 11.25 -20.64 23.26
N TYR A 243 11.26 -21.25 22.08
CA TYR A 243 11.78 -22.60 21.88
C TYR A 243 13.26 -22.73 22.26
N ALA A 244 14.06 -21.69 22.02
CA ALA A 244 15.47 -21.64 22.39
C ALA A 244 15.69 -21.49 23.90
N ASN A 245 14.75 -20.90 24.65
CA ASN A 245 14.92 -20.59 26.06
C ASN A 245 14.09 -21.51 26.97
N LYS A 246 14.74 -22.51 27.60
CA LYS A 246 14.08 -23.52 28.45
C LYS A 246 13.17 -22.91 29.52
N ARG A 247 13.59 -21.82 30.18
CA ARG A 247 12.82 -21.18 31.27
C ARG A 247 11.52 -20.56 30.76
N LEU A 248 11.55 -19.89 29.62
CA LEU A 248 10.36 -19.29 29.01
C LEU A 248 9.36 -20.35 28.55
N ARG A 249 9.83 -21.51 28.06
CA ARG A 249 8.94 -22.63 27.70
C ARG A 249 8.13 -23.13 28.89
N TYR A 250 8.79 -23.34 30.04
CA TYR A 250 8.09 -23.78 31.26
C TYR A 250 7.08 -22.74 31.73
N VAL A 251 7.44 -21.45 31.73
CA VAL A 251 6.53 -20.37 32.10
C VAL A 251 5.32 -20.30 31.16
N LEU A 252 5.53 -20.38 29.84
CA LEU A 252 4.43 -20.37 28.87
C LEU A 252 3.55 -21.61 28.94
N PHE A 253 4.12 -22.78 29.22
CA PHE A 253 3.34 -24.01 29.41
C PHE A 253 2.42 -23.90 30.63
N ILE A 254 2.91 -23.33 31.73
CA ILE A 254 2.10 -23.05 32.93
C ILE A 254 1.02 -22.00 32.63
N LEU A 255 1.36 -20.94 31.88
CA LEU A 255 0.42 -19.89 31.47
C LEU A 255 -0.58 -20.34 30.40
N LEU A 256 -0.32 -21.44 29.70
CA LEU A 256 -1.22 -21.93 28.65
C LEU A 256 -2.60 -22.27 29.22
N VAL A 257 -2.66 -22.91 30.38
CA VAL A 257 -3.91 -23.32 31.04
C VAL A 257 -4.80 -22.11 31.35
N PRO A 258 -4.35 -21.06 32.07
CA PRO A 258 -5.17 -19.88 32.29
C PRO A 258 -5.49 -19.14 31.00
N ILE A 259 -4.57 -19.06 30.02
CA ILE A 259 -4.84 -18.44 28.71
C ILE A 259 -5.99 -19.16 27.99
N VAL A 260 -5.98 -20.48 27.96
CA VAL A 260 -7.03 -21.29 27.31
C VAL A 260 -8.36 -21.14 28.05
N ILE A 261 -8.35 -21.15 29.39
CA ILE A 261 -9.57 -20.93 30.19
C ILE A 261 -10.14 -19.54 29.91
N THR A 262 -9.32 -18.49 29.93
CA THR A 262 -9.74 -17.13 29.59
C THR A 262 -10.23 -17.05 28.15
N PHE A 263 -9.55 -17.68 27.20
CA PHE A 263 -9.97 -17.69 25.79
C PHE A 263 -11.33 -18.37 25.60
N VAL A 264 -11.56 -19.53 26.22
CA VAL A 264 -12.85 -20.25 26.16
C VAL A 264 -13.96 -19.42 26.80
N PHE A 265 -13.71 -18.82 27.97
CA PHE A 265 -14.67 -17.96 28.66
C PHE A 265 -15.03 -16.71 27.82
N VAL A 266 -14.02 -16.03 27.27
CA VAL A 266 -14.20 -14.86 26.41
C VAL A 266 -14.90 -15.26 25.11
N TYR A 267 -14.50 -16.36 24.47
CA TYR A 267 -15.14 -16.85 23.24
C TYR A 267 -16.61 -17.18 23.46
N ASN A 268 -16.95 -17.93 24.53
CA ASN A 268 -18.33 -18.27 24.82
C ASN A 268 -19.18 -17.02 25.11
N SER A 269 -18.62 -16.03 25.82
CA SER A 269 -19.31 -14.78 26.13
C SER A 269 -19.49 -13.88 24.90
N LEU A 270 -18.57 -13.95 23.94
CA LEU A 270 -18.57 -13.14 22.72
C LEU A 270 -19.08 -13.89 21.49
N LYS A 271 -19.45 -15.17 21.60
CA LYS A 271 -19.75 -16.03 20.45
C LYS A 271 -20.86 -15.43 19.59
N GLU A 272 -21.96 -15.03 20.21
CA GLU A 272 -23.10 -14.44 19.51
C GLU A 272 -22.74 -13.09 18.87
N GLU A 273 -21.96 -12.25 19.56
CA GLU A 273 -21.48 -10.98 19.05
C GLU A 273 -20.50 -11.17 17.87
N VAL A 274 -19.60 -12.15 17.94
CA VAL A 274 -18.68 -12.50 16.85
C VAL A 274 -19.44 -13.01 15.63
N ILE A 275 -20.42 -13.91 15.83
CA ILE A 275 -21.27 -14.41 14.75
C ILE A 275 -22.09 -13.26 14.14
N SER A 276 -22.70 -12.43 14.98
CA SER A 276 -23.42 -11.23 14.54
C SER A 276 -22.51 -10.32 13.72
N GLN A 277 -21.29 -10.04 14.18
CA GLN A 277 -20.33 -9.20 13.45
C GLN A 277 -19.83 -9.85 12.16
N LEU A 278 -19.74 -11.18 12.05
CA LEU A 278 -19.39 -11.82 10.78
C LEU A 278 -20.41 -11.53 9.68
N TYR A 279 -21.70 -11.51 10.03
CA TYR A 279 -22.78 -11.26 9.06
C TYR A 279 -23.13 -9.78 8.91
N THR A 280 -23.02 -8.98 9.97
CA THR A 280 -23.41 -7.55 9.97
C THR A 280 -22.26 -6.58 9.66
N SER A 281 -20.99 -7.02 9.78
CA SER A 281 -19.84 -6.18 9.49
C SER A 281 -19.73 -5.90 8.00
N ILE A 282 -19.95 -4.63 7.66
CA ILE A 282 -19.78 -4.09 6.31
C ILE A 282 -18.39 -4.44 5.75
N THR A 283 -17.33 -4.28 6.55
CA THR A 283 -15.95 -4.53 6.09
C THR A 283 -15.68 -6.00 5.75
N PHE A 284 -16.33 -6.95 6.45
CA PHE A 284 -16.16 -8.37 6.15
C PHE A 284 -16.84 -8.71 4.82
N GLY A 285 -18.11 -8.32 4.65
CA GLY A 285 -18.86 -8.52 3.41
C GLY A 285 -18.15 -7.95 2.19
N THR A 286 -17.65 -6.71 2.27
CA THR A 286 -16.93 -6.06 1.17
C THR A 286 -15.65 -6.80 0.78
N ARG A 287 -14.82 -7.19 1.75
CA ARG A 287 -13.55 -7.90 1.46
C ARG A 287 -13.78 -9.30 0.94
N PHE A 288 -14.71 -10.05 1.54
CA PHE A 288 -15.00 -11.40 1.13
C PHE A 288 -15.61 -11.45 -0.29
N THR A 289 -16.48 -10.48 -0.62
CA THR A 289 -16.98 -10.30 -1.99
C THR A 289 -15.85 -10.02 -2.97
N GLY A 290 -14.94 -9.10 -2.63
CA GLY A 290 -13.79 -8.78 -3.48
C GLY A 290 -12.87 -9.98 -3.75
N TYR A 291 -12.54 -10.76 -2.71
CA TYR A 291 -11.73 -11.97 -2.88
C TYR A 291 -12.44 -13.04 -3.71
N SER A 292 -13.74 -13.24 -3.50
CA SER A 292 -14.54 -14.19 -4.26
C SER A 292 -14.65 -13.80 -5.73
N ALA A 293 -14.88 -12.51 -6.02
CA ALA A 293 -14.92 -11.97 -7.38
C ALA A 293 -13.55 -12.06 -8.07
N ALA A 294 -12.46 -11.81 -7.35
CA ALA A 294 -11.10 -11.95 -7.87
C ALA A 294 -10.78 -13.41 -8.21
N LEU A 295 -11.14 -14.35 -7.33
CA LEU A 295 -10.98 -15.78 -7.58
C LEU A 295 -11.78 -16.22 -8.80
N LYS A 296 -13.06 -15.80 -8.90
CA LYS A 296 -13.89 -16.05 -10.07
C LYS A 296 -13.23 -15.50 -11.34
N THR A 297 -12.80 -14.24 -11.32
CA THR A 297 -12.13 -13.60 -12.46
C THR A 297 -10.91 -14.39 -12.91
N PHE A 298 -10.07 -14.84 -11.97
CA PHE A 298 -8.89 -15.65 -12.25
C PHE A 298 -9.24 -17.01 -12.86
N LEU A 299 -10.25 -17.70 -12.35
CA LEU A 299 -10.69 -19.00 -12.87
C LEU A 299 -11.21 -18.91 -14.32
N PHE A 300 -11.96 -17.84 -14.65
CA PHE A 300 -12.51 -17.65 -15.99
C PHE A 300 -11.55 -16.92 -16.95
N ASN A 301 -10.52 -16.26 -16.43
CA ASN A 301 -9.53 -15.50 -17.22
C ASN A 301 -8.11 -15.79 -16.68
N PRO A 302 -7.59 -17.02 -16.84
CA PRO A 302 -6.33 -17.45 -16.22
C PRO A 302 -5.10 -16.68 -16.72
N PHE A 303 -5.20 -16.08 -17.91
CA PHE A 303 -4.15 -15.22 -18.48
C PHE A 303 -4.25 -13.75 -18.03
N GLY A 304 -5.28 -13.40 -17.26
CA GLY A 304 -5.58 -12.03 -16.82
C GLY A 304 -6.50 -11.29 -17.79
N VAL A 305 -6.94 -10.10 -17.37
CA VAL A 305 -7.95 -9.28 -18.07
C VAL A 305 -7.42 -7.92 -18.53
N GLY A 306 -6.13 -7.64 -18.31
CA GLY A 306 -5.51 -6.36 -18.65
C GLY A 306 -5.93 -5.21 -17.73
N PHE A 307 -5.71 -3.97 -18.19
CA PHE A 307 -5.95 -2.76 -17.41
C PHE A 307 -7.38 -2.24 -17.51
N ALA A 308 -7.82 -1.74 -18.66
CA ALA A 308 -9.17 -1.19 -18.81
C ALA A 308 -10.28 -2.25 -18.82
N PRO A 309 -10.13 -3.41 -19.50
CA PRO A 309 -11.19 -4.41 -19.56
C PRO A 309 -11.55 -5.03 -18.20
N TYR A 310 -10.68 -4.88 -17.20
CA TYR A 310 -10.95 -5.25 -15.82
C TYR A 310 -12.23 -4.59 -15.29
N ILE A 311 -12.53 -3.34 -15.68
CA ILE A 311 -13.68 -2.60 -15.16
C ILE A 311 -14.97 -3.36 -15.47
N GLU A 312 -15.15 -3.85 -16.69
CA GLU A 312 -16.33 -4.62 -17.03
C GLU A 312 -16.32 -6.02 -16.40
N ILE A 313 -15.22 -6.76 -16.58
CA ILE A 313 -15.15 -8.17 -16.22
C ILE A 313 -15.20 -8.37 -14.70
N TYR A 314 -14.51 -7.51 -13.95
CA TYR A 314 -14.52 -7.56 -12.50
C TYR A 314 -15.85 -7.07 -11.92
N THR A 315 -16.48 -6.05 -12.51
CA THR A 315 -17.82 -5.60 -12.08
C THR A 315 -18.86 -6.68 -12.27
N HIS A 316 -18.86 -7.38 -13.41
CA HIS A 316 -19.73 -8.55 -13.60
C HIS A 316 -19.43 -9.67 -12.60
N SER A 317 -18.16 -9.93 -12.31
CA SER A 317 -17.78 -10.93 -11.31
C SER A 317 -18.28 -10.55 -9.90
N ILE A 318 -18.23 -9.27 -9.53
CA ILE A 318 -18.83 -8.77 -8.29
C ILE A 318 -20.34 -8.96 -8.31
N LEU A 319 -21.03 -8.54 -9.37
CA LEU A 319 -22.50 -8.67 -9.49
C LEU A 319 -22.94 -10.13 -9.31
N ASP A 320 -22.26 -11.05 -9.99
CA ASP A 320 -22.60 -12.47 -9.90
C ASP A 320 -22.37 -13.01 -8.48
N VAL A 321 -21.25 -12.63 -7.84
CA VAL A 321 -20.95 -13.04 -6.46
C VAL A 321 -22.00 -12.47 -5.50
N VAL A 322 -22.31 -11.18 -5.59
CA VAL A 322 -23.34 -10.51 -4.77
C VAL A 322 -24.71 -11.15 -4.95
N SER A 323 -25.03 -11.62 -6.15
CA SER A 323 -26.31 -12.26 -6.45
C SER A 323 -26.46 -13.67 -5.88
N SER A 324 -25.38 -14.33 -5.47
CA SER A 324 -25.43 -15.70 -4.94
C SER A 324 -26.10 -15.78 -3.55
N ASP A 325 -26.88 -16.84 -3.33
CA ASP A 325 -27.67 -17.05 -2.10
C ASP A 325 -26.81 -17.02 -0.82
N PHE A 326 -25.59 -17.57 -0.90
CA PHE A 326 -24.65 -17.54 0.22
C PHE A 326 -24.20 -16.12 0.56
N MET A 327 -23.93 -15.30 -0.47
CA MET A 327 -23.42 -13.94 -0.26
C MET A 327 -24.48 -12.98 0.27
N GLN A 328 -25.75 -13.20 -0.07
CA GLN A 328 -26.87 -12.41 0.44
C GLN A 328 -27.06 -12.50 1.96
N GLN A 329 -26.42 -13.47 2.62
CA GLN A 329 -26.41 -13.60 4.08
C GLN A 329 -25.53 -12.54 4.77
N PHE A 330 -24.64 -11.87 4.04
CA PHE A 330 -23.76 -10.83 4.57
C PHE A 330 -24.32 -9.43 4.34
N ASN A 331 -23.84 -8.48 5.15
CA ASN A 331 -24.08 -7.07 4.92
C ASN A 331 -23.29 -6.56 3.70
N LEU A 332 -23.96 -6.43 2.56
CA LEU A 332 -23.38 -6.01 1.28
C LEU A 332 -23.69 -4.55 0.91
N LEU A 333 -24.13 -3.71 1.86
CA LEU A 333 -24.53 -2.32 1.58
C LEU A 333 -23.43 -1.51 0.88
N GLU A 334 -22.20 -1.59 1.36
CA GLU A 334 -21.05 -0.88 0.75
C GLU A 334 -20.76 -1.36 -0.68
N VAL A 335 -20.83 -2.68 -0.93
CA VAL A 335 -20.61 -3.23 -2.28
C VAL A 335 -21.72 -2.78 -3.24
N LYS A 336 -22.98 -2.81 -2.79
CA LYS A 336 -24.12 -2.34 -3.60
C LYS A 336 -23.98 -0.84 -3.91
N GLN A 337 -23.56 -0.03 -2.95
CA GLN A 337 -23.24 1.38 -3.18
C GLN A 337 -22.13 1.58 -4.21
N TYR A 338 -21.10 0.72 -4.23
CA TYR A 338 -20.05 0.78 -5.25
C TYR A 338 -20.55 0.41 -6.66
N LEU A 339 -21.49 -0.54 -6.75
CA LEU A 339 -22.10 -0.95 -8.03
C LEU A 339 -23.07 0.11 -8.59
N GLU A 340 -23.81 0.79 -7.72
CA GLU A 340 -24.77 1.84 -8.10
C GLU A 340 -24.09 3.19 -8.36
N SER A 341 -22.89 3.40 -7.81
CA SER A 341 -22.17 4.64 -8.00
C SER A 341 -21.35 4.62 -9.30
N PRO A 342 -21.65 5.49 -10.28
CA PRO A 342 -20.77 5.68 -11.43
C PRO A 342 -19.41 6.24 -11.02
N LYS A 343 -19.20 6.64 -9.75
CA LYS A 343 -17.95 7.23 -9.24
C LYS A 343 -16.94 6.20 -8.70
N PHE A 344 -17.32 4.96 -8.36
CA PHE A 344 -16.48 4.11 -7.50
C PHE A 344 -15.95 2.80 -8.13
N LEU A 345 -16.29 2.45 -9.38
CA LEU A 345 -15.73 1.28 -10.09
C LEU A 345 -14.31 1.51 -10.70
N SER A 346 -13.50 2.31 -9.99
CA SER A 346 -12.10 2.70 -10.24
C SER A 346 -11.84 3.90 -11.16
N SER A 347 -11.02 4.82 -10.61
CA SER A 347 -10.29 5.93 -11.24
C SER A 347 -11.00 6.69 -12.36
N LYS A 348 -12.10 7.38 -12.03
CA LYS A 348 -12.47 8.57 -12.80
C LYS A 348 -11.23 9.45 -12.95
N THR A 349 -10.75 9.55 -14.18
CA THR A 349 -9.55 10.34 -14.51
C THR A 349 -9.95 11.36 -15.54
N TYR A 350 -10.32 12.56 -15.08
CA TYR A 350 -10.42 13.76 -15.91
C TYR A 350 -9.00 14.22 -16.25
N PHE A 351 -8.33 13.55 -17.18
CA PHE A 351 -6.97 13.92 -17.61
C PHE A 351 -6.94 14.38 -19.09
N LEU A 352 -8.02 14.16 -19.84
CA LEU A 352 -8.14 14.55 -21.25
C LEU A 352 -9.59 14.95 -21.56
N ILE A 353 -10.05 16.06 -20.98
CA ILE A 353 -11.11 16.85 -21.60
C ILE A 353 -10.40 18.03 -22.25
N ILE A 354 -10.07 17.87 -23.54
CA ILE A 354 -10.04 18.98 -24.50
C ILE A 354 -11.27 18.77 -25.38
#